data_AF-A0A945DJB8-F1
#
_entry.id   AF-A0A945DJB8-F1
#
_cell.length_a   1.000
_cell.length_b   1.000
_cell.length_c   1.000
_cell.angle_alpha   90.00
_cell.angle_beta   90.00
_cell.angle_gamma   90.00
#
_symmetry.space_group_name_H-M   'P 1'
#
loop_
_entity.id
_entity.type
_entity.pdbx_description
1 polymer ?
#
loop_
_entity_poly.entity_id
_entity_poly.type
_entity_poly.pdbx_seq_one_letter_code
_entity_poly.pdbx_strand_id
1 'polypeptide(L)'
;MRLPLIAGLILLGSCSSQPPAASTSADLPASTIPETTTSVTIPATTKKRFENQIAKFILSEVQESLPGLQGVARVQFLRQKSEQFNHDVNHNLLSSRMLMEKDLLDYLLISEDILLHSDSYASTLGALSSLDWKPDTYEQKILEELNRIDQTIAALASNTSKDSFNHHVHMTGVRKTTLYPEDTFNGRQTYLDRLSQEMVNAQANWYDTYNTYSPSELSILGEEGSNRSFHYSADGLVINLDQVKDLPAFELKCLAAFYGFPGLQSFIPHPEDSLRSFLNLPAYTLGWAGYILDEVGTRDLGNKLDYLYFARLQSSMALADLKLHSDQWSIDEAVKYITENTPYTSHRITLMLGQVQQNPGYYASALGGKLKFSELKSRCLAEGKSCQADFNQQIIDQGPIPFEVLERLIF
;
A
#
# COMPACT_ATOMS: atom_id res chain seq x y z
N MET A 1 12.39 34.92 -2.92
CA MET A 1 13.16 36.17 -3.15
C MET A 1 14.65 35.84 -3.09
N ARG A 2 15.33 35.82 -4.26
CA ARG A 2 16.75 36.19 -4.52
C ARG A 2 17.27 35.48 -5.78
N LEU A 3 17.35 36.26 -6.86
CA LEU A 3 18.10 36.03 -8.11
C LEU A 3 19.61 36.26 -7.88
N PRO A 4 20.44 35.81 -8.85
CA PRO A 4 21.33 36.77 -9.54
C PRO A 4 21.26 36.58 -11.07
N LEU A 5 20.93 37.61 -11.85
CA LEU A 5 21.79 38.64 -12.46
C LEU A 5 22.53 38.16 -13.74
N ILE A 6 21.90 38.54 -14.86
CA ILE A 6 22.34 38.43 -16.25
C ILE A 6 23.32 39.57 -16.56
N ALA A 7 24.42 39.28 -17.23
CA ALA A 7 25.27 40.27 -17.90
C ALA A 7 25.21 40.03 -19.41
N GLY A 8 24.66 41.00 -20.15
CA GLY A 8 24.61 41.02 -21.60
C GLY A 8 25.88 41.60 -22.22
N LEU A 9 26.23 41.11 -23.41
CA LEU A 9 27.11 41.81 -24.34
C LEU A 9 26.37 41.94 -25.67
N ILE A 10 26.12 43.19 -26.07
CA ILE A 10 25.54 43.58 -27.36
C ILE A 10 26.70 43.86 -28.31
N LEU A 11 26.70 43.24 -29.49
CA LEU A 11 27.43 43.73 -30.66
C LEU A 11 26.46 43.86 -31.83
N LEU A 12 26.24 45.12 -32.23
CA LEU A 12 25.50 45.52 -33.42
C LEU A 12 26.36 45.29 -34.66
N GLY A 13 25.75 44.71 -35.70
CA GLY A 13 26.33 44.59 -37.03
C GLY A 13 25.24 44.29 -38.04
N SER A 14 24.57 45.32 -38.54
CA SER A 14 23.61 45.24 -39.64
C SER A 14 24.34 45.26 -40.99
N CYS A 15 24.01 44.33 -41.89
CA CYS A 15 24.09 44.55 -43.34
C CYS A 15 23.10 43.63 -44.06
N SER A 16 22.32 44.22 -44.97
CA SER A 16 21.26 43.56 -45.73
C SER A 16 21.82 42.89 -47.00
N SER A 17 21.27 41.74 -47.39
CA SER A 17 21.10 41.37 -48.81
C SER A 17 20.22 40.12 -48.96
N GLN A 18 19.26 40.23 -49.89
CA GLN A 18 18.30 39.29 -50.48
C GLN A 18 18.43 37.75 -50.24
N PRO A 19 17.31 37.01 -50.27
CA PRO A 19 17.29 35.56 -50.12
C PRO A 19 17.77 34.85 -51.39
N PRO A 20 18.63 33.81 -51.32
CA PRO A 20 18.85 32.93 -52.44
C PRO A 20 17.68 31.94 -52.58
N ALA A 21 17.40 31.60 -53.84
CA ALA A 21 16.32 30.73 -54.27
C ALA A 21 16.39 29.33 -53.65
N ALA A 22 15.20 28.73 -53.51
CA ALA A 22 14.99 27.35 -53.10
C ALA A 22 15.80 26.37 -53.98
N SER A 23 16.80 25.74 -53.40
CA SER A 23 17.41 24.53 -53.95
C SER A 23 16.67 23.33 -53.38
N THR A 24 15.97 22.62 -54.26
CA THR A 24 15.41 21.29 -54.05
C THR A 24 16.45 20.36 -53.40
N SER A 25 16.23 19.97 -52.14
CA SER A 25 16.95 18.84 -51.54
C SER A 25 16.41 17.56 -52.18
N ALA A 26 17.21 16.99 -53.08
CA ALA A 26 16.98 15.64 -53.57
C ALA A 26 16.96 14.67 -52.39
N ASP A 27 15.96 13.79 -52.36
CA ASP A 27 15.88 12.65 -51.45
C ASP A 27 17.20 11.87 -51.48
N LEU A 28 17.87 11.80 -50.34
CA LEU A 28 18.94 10.82 -50.12
C LEU A 28 18.24 9.45 -49.99
N PRO A 29 18.51 8.48 -50.89
CA PRO A 29 17.95 7.15 -50.73
C PRO A 29 18.51 6.53 -49.44
N ALA A 30 17.63 5.88 -48.67
CA ALA A 30 18.02 5.07 -47.52
C ALA A 30 19.09 4.07 -47.97
N SER A 31 20.33 4.27 -47.51
CA SER A 31 21.43 3.34 -47.72
C SER A 31 21.12 2.07 -46.93
N THR A 32 20.57 1.06 -47.59
CA THR A 32 20.53 -0.31 -47.08
C THR A 32 21.95 -0.78 -46.81
N ILE A 33 22.20 -1.27 -45.60
CA ILE A 33 23.49 -1.85 -45.21
C ILE A 33 23.77 -3.04 -46.17
N PRO A 34 24.96 -3.15 -46.79
CA PRO A 34 25.29 -4.27 -47.66
C PRO A 34 25.19 -5.60 -46.90
N GLU A 35 24.49 -6.59 -47.46
CA GLU A 35 24.49 -7.97 -46.96
C GLU A 35 25.86 -8.61 -47.16
N THR A 36 26.82 -8.30 -46.29
CA THR A 36 27.99 -9.17 -46.10
C THR A 36 27.53 -10.44 -45.39
N THR A 37 27.35 -11.49 -46.19
CA THR A 37 27.03 -12.86 -45.77
C THR A 37 28.26 -13.52 -45.12
N THR A 38 28.63 -13.04 -43.94
CA THR A 38 29.30 -13.85 -42.93
C THR A 38 28.31 -14.01 -41.78
N SER A 39 27.61 -15.16 -41.75
CA SER A 39 26.72 -15.57 -40.67
C SER A 39 27.54 -15.81 -39.39
N VAL A 40 28.01 -14.74 -38.76
CA VAL A 40 28.48 -14.79 -37.38
C VAL A 40 27.24 -14.92 -36.52
N THR A 41 26.89 -16.16 -36.17
CA THR A 41 25.78 -16.42 -35.26
C THR A 41 26.09 -15.79 -33.91
N ILE A 42 25.43 -14.68 -33.58
CA ILE A 42 25.54 -14.04 -32.26
C ILE A 42 25.18 -15.09 -31.21
N PRO A 43 26.06 -15.37 -30.23
CA PRO A 43 25.78 -16.34 -29.18
C PRO A 43 24.46 -16.03 -28.47
N ALA A 44 23.68 -17.06 -28.13
CA ALA A 44 22.39 -16.89 -27.45
C ALA A 44 22.51 -16.08 -26.14
N THR A 45 23.63 -16.23 -25.43
CA THR A 45 23.97 -15.44 -24.23
C THR A 45 24.09 -13.95 -24.51
N THR A 46 24.63 -13.59 -25.67
CA THR A 46 24.80 -12.20 -26.09
C THR A 46 23.46 -11.57 -26.47
N LYS A 47 22.59 -12.33 -27.17
CA LYS A 47 21.22 -11.89 -27.47
C LYS A 47 20.42 -11.64 -26.19
N LYS A 48 20.40 -12.59 -25.25
CA LYS A 48 19.75 -12.40 -23.94
C LYS A 48 20.23 -11.14 -23.23
N ARG A 49 21.55 -10.90 -23.21
CA ARG A 49 22.10 -9.69 -22.60
C ARG A 49 21.56 -8.42 -23.25
N PHE A 50 21.52 -8.33 -24.58
CA PHE A 50 21.00 -7.14 -25.27
C PHE A 50 19.52 -6.91 -24.99
N GLU A 51 18.69 -7.96 -25.07
CA GLU A 51 17.25 -7.84 -24.80
C GLU A 51 16.96 -7.35 -23.38
N ASN A 52 17.70 -7.86 -22.38
CA ASN A 52 17.55 -7.39 -20.99
C ASN A 52 18.03 -5.94 -20.81
N GLN A 53 18.98 -5.45 -21.61
CA GLN A 53 19.42 -4.05 -21.55
C GLN A 53 18.40 -3.11 -22.20
N ILE A 54 17.77 -3.51 -23.32
CA ILE A 54 16.69 -2.76 -23.95
C ILE A 54 15.50 -2.65 -22.98
N ALA A 55 15.08 -3.77 -22.39
CA ALA A 55 14.04 -3.80 -21.37
C ALA A 55 14.37 -2.88 -20.19
N LYS A 56 15.59 -2.99 -19.64
CA LYS A 56 16.04 -2.13 -18.54
C LYS A 56 16.00 -0.65 -18.91
N PHE A 57 16.42 -0.29 -20.12
CA PHE A 57 16.40 1.09 -20.58
C PHE A 57 14.98 1.67 -20.57
N ILE A 58 14.02 0.97 -21.17
CA ILE A 58 12.60 1.40 -21.22
C ILE A 58 12.04 1.56 -19.79
N LEU A 59 12.31 0.59 -18.91
CA LEU A 59 11.85 0.63 -17.52
C LEU A 59 12.49 1.79 -16.73
N SER A 60 13.76 2.11 -17.00
CA SER A 60 14.45 3.24 -16.35
C SER A 60 13.81 4.58 -16.74
N GLU A 61 13.43 4.74 -18.02
CA GLU A 61 12.68 5.94 -18.46
C GLU A 61 11.34 6.08 -17.73
N VAL A 62 10.66 4.97 -17.45
CA VAL A 62 9.44 4.97 -16.63
C VAL A 62 9.77 5.46 -15.22
N GLN A 63 10.77 4.88 -14.58
CA GLN A 63 11.16 5.25 -13.20
C GLN A 63 11.53 6.73 -13.06
N GLU A 64 12.24 7.29 -14.04
CA GLU A 64 12.68 8.69 -14.01
C GLU A 64 11.54 9.67 -14.29
N SER A 65 10.66 9.35 -15.24
CA SER A 65 9.66 10.31 -15.73
C SER A 65 8.36 10.25 -14.95
N LEU A 66 7.96 9.05 -14.51
CA LEU A 66 6.65 8.80 -13.93
C LEU A 66 6.35 9.64 -12.67
N PRO A 67 7.28 9.91 -11.74
CA PRO A 67 7.01 10.77 -10.58
C PRO A 67 6.52 12.18 -10.94
N GLY A 68 6.93 12.71 -12.10
CA GLY A 68 6.53 14.04 -12.58
C GLY A 68 5.19 14.08 -13.29
N LEU A 69 4.51 12.94 -13.48
CA LEU A 69 3.29 12.82 -14.27
C LEU A 69 2.08 12.48 -13.39
N GLN A 70 0.92 13.05 -13.73
CA GLN A 70 -0.35 12.86 -13.03
C GLN A 70 -1.52 12.70 -14.02
N GLY A 71 -2.60 12.04 -13.58
CA GLY A 71 -3.85 11.89 -14.33
C GLY A 71 -3.67 11.34 -15.75
N VAL A 72 -4.34 11.93 -16.74
CA VAL A 72 -4.35 11.46 -18.13
C VAL A 72 -2.94 11.35 -18.73
N ALA A 73 -2.06 12.32 -18.46
CA ALA A 73 -0.70 12.31 -18.99
C ALA A 73 0.13 11.13 -18.46
N ARG A 74 -0.09 10.76 -17.19
CA ARG A 74 0.54 9.60 -16.55
C ARG A 74 0.12 8.30 -17.22
N VAL A 75 -1.18 8.10 -17.43
CA VAL A 75 -1.73 6.91 -18.09
C VAL A 75 -1.27 6.80 -19.55
N GLN A 76 -1.28 7.92 -20.29
CA GLN A 76 -0.80 7.94 -21.68
C GLN A 76 0.68 7.58 -21.78
N PHE A 77 1.52 8.08 -20.87
CA PHE A 77 2.94 7.74 -20.82
C PHE A 77 3.17 6.26 -20.51
N LEU A 78 2.47 5.71 -19.52
CA LEU A 78 2.53 4.28 -19.20
C LEU A 78 2.10 3.41 -20.39
N ARG A 79 1.05 3.82 -21.11
CA ARG A 79 0.57 3.13 -22.31
C ARG A 79 1.63 3.13 -23.42
N GLN A 80 2.20 4.30 -23.71
CA GLN A 80 3.29 4.43 -24.68
C GLN A 80 4.48 3.52 -24.32
N LYS A 81 4.86 3.47 -23.04
CA LYS A 81 6.00 2.66 -22.59
C LYS A 81 5.70 1.16 -22.60
N SER A 82 4.48 0.74 -22.26
CA SER A 82 4.07 -0.67 -22.41
C SER A 82 4.05 -1.09 -23.90
N GLU A 83 3.52 -0.25 -24.79
CA GLU A 83 3.54 -0.49 -26.23
C GLU A 83 4.97 -0.56 -26.79
N GLN A 84 5.84 0.37 -26.39
CA GLN A 84 7.26 0.38 -26.75
C GLN A 84 7.93 -0.92 -26.30
N PHE A 85 7.71 -1.34 -25.04
CA PHE A 85 8.28 -2.58 -24.51
C PHE A 85 7.84 -3.80 -25.33
N ASN A 86 6.53 -3.93 -25.61
CA ASN A 86 5.99 -5.04 -26.38
C ASN A 86 6.51 -5.07 -27.84
N HIS A 87 6.84 -3.91 -28.40
CA HIS A 87 7.37 -3.81 -29.76
C HIS A 87 8.88 -4.09 -29.84
N ASP A 88 9.66 -3.50 -28.93
CA ASP A 88 11.12 -3.43 -29.02
C ASP A 88 11.85 -4.60 -28.34
N VAL A 89 11.15 -5.39 -27.51
CA VAL A 89 11.77 -6.41 -26.65
C VAL A 89 11.30 -7.82 -27.00
N ASN A 90 12.24 -8.75 -27.17
CA ASN A 90 11.91 -10.16 -27.30
C ASN A 90 11.74 -10.84 -25.93
N HIS A 91 10.48 -11.05 -25.54
CA HIS A 91 10.14 -11.60 -24.21
C HIS A 91 10.74 -12.98 -23.93
N ASN A 92 10.97 -13.81 -24.95
CA ASN A 92 11.56 -15.16 -24.79
C ASN A 92 13.03 -15.14 -24.33
N LEU A 93 13.68 -13.97 -24.41
CA LEU A 93 15.08 -13.77 -24.07
C LEU A 93 15.27 -12.99 -22.77
N LEU A 94 14.18 -12.60 -22.11
CA LEU A 94 14.21 -11.89 -20.84
C LEU A 94 14.58 -12.80 -19.67
N SER A 95 15.22 -12.20 -18.67
CA SER A 95 15.37 -12.79 -17.34
C SER A 95 14.04 -12.75 -16.59
N SER A 96 13.89 -13.60 -15.57
CA SER A 96 12.69 -13.61 -14.71
C SER A 96 12.42 -12.25 -14.08
N ARG A 97 13.47 -11.52 -13.68
CA ARG A 97 13.34 -10.15 -13.15
C ARG A 97 12.72 -9.19 -14.17
N MET A 98 13.15 -9.23 -15.43
CA MET A 98 12.61 -8.33 -16.45
C MET A 98 11.18 -8.71 -16.87
N LEU A 99 10.84 -10.01 -16.85
CA LEU A 99 9.46 -10.45 -17.04
C LEU A 99 8.56 -9.96 -15.90
N MET A 100 9.03 -10.06 -14.66
CA MET A 100 8.31 -9.51 -13.50
C MET A 100 8.11 -8.00 -13.64
N GLU A 101 9.15 -7.21 -13.93
CA GLU A 101 9.01 -5.76 -14.12
C GLU A 101 8.04 -5.40 -15.26
N LYS A 102 7.97 -6.23 -16.30
CA LYS A 102 6.96 -6.08 -17.36
C LYS A 102 5.55 -6.32 -16.84
N ASP A 103 5.33 -7.37 -16.05
CA ASP A 103 4.03 -7.61 -15.41
C ASP A 103 3.64 -6.45 -14.49
N LEU A 104 4.61 -5.86 -13.78
CA LEU A 104 4.39 -4.67 -12.94
C LEU A 104 4.02 -3.44 -13.78
N LEU A 105 4.69 -3.23 -14.93
CA LEU A 105 4.36 -2.14 -15.86
C LEU A 105 2.93 -2.27 -16.39
N ASP A 106 2.54 -3.47 -16.78
CA ASP A 106 1.18 -3.73 -17.30
C ASP A 106 0.13 -3.53 -16.21
N TYR A 107 0.38 -4.07 -15.00
CA TYR A 107 -0.52 -3.86 -13.87
C TYR A 107 -0.63 -2.38 -13.49
N LEU A 108 0.49 -1.66 -13.45
CA LEU A 108 0.52 -0.23 -13.15
C LEU A 108 -0.29 0.57 -14.17
N LEU A 109 -0.12 0.30 -15.47
CA LEU A 109 -0.94 0.90 -16.52
C LEU A 109 -2.44 0.62 -16.30
N ILE A 110 -2.82 -0.65 -16.12
CA ILE A 110 -4.22 -1.04 -16.00
C ILE A 110 -4.86 -0.44 -14.75
N SER A 111 -4.16 -0.51 -13.61
CA SER A 111 -4.66 0.02 -12.34
C SER A 111 -4.81 1.55 -12.39
N GLU A 112 -3.83 2.29 -12.91
CA GLU A 112 -3.92 3.76 -13.06
C GLU A 112 -5.03 4.17 -14.03
N ASP A 113 -5.20 3.44 -15.13
CA ASP A 113 -6.29 3.68 -16.09
C ASP A 113 -7.67 3.45 -15.46
N ILE A 114 -7.82 2.38 -14.67
CA ILE A 114 -9.05 2.09 -13.92
C ILE A 114 -9.32 3.17 -12.88
N LEU A 115 -8.34 3.51 -12.05
CA LEU A 115 -8.50 4.49 -10.97
C LEU A 115 -8.77 5.91 -11.49
N LEU A 116 -8.36 6.22 -12.72
CA LEU A 116 -8.62 7.49 -13.35
C LEU A 116 -10.02 7.57 -14.00
N HIS A 117 -10.52 6.49 -14.60
CA HIS A 117 -11.68 6.54 -15.49
C HIS A 117 -12.91 5.74 -15.01
N SER A 118 -12.76 4.82 -14.07
CA SER A 118 -13.82 3.87 -13.71
C SER A 118 -14.70 4.41 -12.59
N ASP A 119 -16.01 4.51 -12.85
CA ASP A 119 -17.04 4.70 -11.80
C ASP A 119 -17.45 3.37 -11.13
N SER A 120 -16.86 2.25 -11.55
CA SER A 120 -17.17 0.92 -11.01
C SER A 120 -16.38 0.66 -9.73
N TYR A 121 -17.10 0.54 -8.62
CA TYR A 121 -16.53 0.13 -7.32
C TYR A 121 -15.84 -1.24 -7.39
N ALA A 122 -16.39 -2.20 -8.15
CA ALA A 122 -15.79 -3.51 -8.33
C ALA A 122 -14.43 -3.44 -9.06
N SER A 123 -14.33 -2.58 -10.08
CA SER A 123 -13.07 -2.38 -10.81
C SER A 123 -12.03 -1.68 -9.94
N THR A 124 -12.47 -0.68 -9.15
CA THR A 124 -11.61 0.01 -8.16
C THR A 124 -11.07 -0.97 -7.13
N LEU A 125 -11.91 -1.86 -6.58
CA LEU A 125 -11.45 -2.94 -5.70
C LEU A 125 -10.41 -3.83 -6.37
N GLY A 126 -10.62 -4.25 -7.62
CA GLY A 126 -9.65 -5.06 -8.36
C GLY A 126 -8.30 -4.35 -8.53
N ALA A 127 -8.31 -3.05 -8.88
CA ALA A 127 -7.11 -2.24 -9.04
C ALA A 127 -6.35 -1.96 -7.73
N LEU A 128 -7.06 -1.82 -6.61
CA LEU A 128 -6.44 -1.60 -5.30
C LEU A 128 -6.01 -2.91 -4.61
N SER A 129 -6.58 -4.04 -5.02
CA SER A 129 -6.34 -5.33 -4.38
C SER A 129 -5.46 -6.29 -5.14
N SER A 130 -5.43 -6.20 -6.47
CA SER A 130 -4.95 -7.25 -7.39
C SER A 130 -5.65 -8.61 -7.25
N LEU A 131 -6.78 -8.66 -6.54
CA LEU A 131 -7.61 -9.85 -6.40
C LEU A 131 -8.73 -9.84 -7.42
N ASP A 132 -9.14 -11.02 -7.88
CA ASP A 132 -10.26 -11.24 -8.80
C ASP A 132 -11.62 -11.36 -8.08
N TRP A 133 -11.65 -11.08 -6.78
CA TRP A 133 -12.84 -11.19 -5.94
C TRP A 133 -13.89 -10.16 -6.33
N LYS A 134 -15.15 -10.61 -6.39
CA LYS A 134 -16.31 -9.72 -6.55
C LYS A 134 -16.67 -9.04 -5.23
N PRO A 135 -17.36 -7.89 -5.25
CA PRO A 135 -17.81 -7.21 -4.02
C PRO A 135 -18.55 -8.12 -3.04
N ASP A 136 -19.43 -9.01 -3.51
CA ASP A 136 -20.14 -9.97 -2.65
C ASP A 136 -19.20 -10.96 -1.95
N THR A 137 -18.12 -11.36 -2.63
CA THR A 137 -17.08 -12.24 -2.05
C THR A 137 -16.32 -11.51 -0.95
N TYR A 138 -16.00 -10.23 -1.16
CA TYR A 138 -15.46 -9.39 -0.10
C TYR A 138 -16.44 -9.32 1.08
N GLU A 139 -17.69 -8.96 0.84
CA GLU A 139 -18.68 -8.80 1.91
C GLU A 139 -18.79 -10.07 2.76
N GLN A 140 -18.96 -11.24 2.11
CA GLN A 140 -19.04 -12.52 2.81
C GLN A 140 -17.82 -12.77 3.70
N LYS A 141 -16.62 -12.63 3.14
CA LYS A 141 -15.37 -12.87 3.87
C LYS A 141 -15.17 -11.89 5.03
N ILE A 142 -15.57 -10.63 4.86
CA ILE A 142 -15.51 -9.62 5.91
C ILE A 142 -16.47 -9.97 7.04
N LEU A 143 -17.70 -10.39 6.72
CA LEU A 143 -18.68 -10.82 7.73
C LEU A 143 -18.22 -12.07 8.49
N GLU A 144 -17.60 -13.03 7.80
CA GLU A 144 -16.98 -14.20 8.43
C GLU A 144 -15.87 -13.79 9.41
N GLU A 145 -15.01 -12.85 9.02
CA GLU A 145 -13.92 -12.34 9.85
C GLU A 145 -14.45 -11.56 11.07
N LEU A 146 -15.46 -10.71 10.89
CA LEU A 146 -16.14 -10.01 11.97
C LEU A 146 -16.73 -10.99 12.99
N ASN A 147 -17.42 -12.03 12.51
CA ASN A 147 -17.98 -13.07 13.36
C ASN A 147 -16.88 -13.85 14.12
N ARG A 148 -15.77 -14.19 13.47
CA ARG A 148 -14.62 -14.85 14.13
C ARG A 148 -14.06 -13.98 15.26
N ILE A 149 -13.86 -12.69 15.00
CA ILE A 149 -13.34 -11.74 16.00
C ILE A 149 -14.32 -11.63 17.18
N ASP A 150 -15.61 -11.44 16.91
CA ASP A 150 -16.64 -11.28 17.95
C ASP A 150 -16.76 -12.53 18.83
N GLN A 151 -16.73 -13.73 18.24
CA GLN A 151 -16.71 -15.00 18.99
C GLN A 151 -15.44 -15.14 19.86
N THR A 152 -14.30 -14.71 19.34
CA THR A 152 -13.03 -14.75 20.08
C THR A 152 -13.04 -13.77 21.26
N ILE A 153 -13.55 -12.56 21.05
CA ILE A 153 -13.73 -11.57 22.12
C ILE A 153 -14.69 -12.12 23.18
N ALA A 154 -15.83 -12.68 22.77
CA ALA A 154 -16.78 -13.28 23.69
C ALA A 154 -16.14 -14.39 24.54
N ALA A 155 -15.36 -15.28 23.93
CA ALA A 155 -14.68 -16.37 24.65
C ALA A 155 -13.62 -15.86 25.65
N LEU A 156 -12.91 -14.78 25.32
CA LEU A 156 -11.86 -14.21 26.18
C LEU A 156 -12.39 -13.29 27.28
N ALA A 157 -13.48 -12.56 27.00
CA ALA A 157 -14.04 -11.56 27.90
C ALA A 157 -15.19 -12.09 28.77
N SER A 158 -15.78 -13.23 28.44
CA SER A 158 -16.77 -13.88 29.30
C SER A 158 -16.08 -14.37 30.57
N ASN A 159 -16.33 -13.68 31.69
CA ASN A 159 -16.13 -14.29 33.00
C ASN A 159 -17.01 -15.55 33.07
N THR A 160 -16.52 -16.62 33.68
CA THR A 160 -17.19 -17.92 33.83
C THR A 160 -18.55 -17.91 34.56
N SER A 161 -19.12 -16.73 34.83
CA SER A 161 -20.46 -16.52 35.36
C SER A 161 -21.53 -16.63 34.27
N LYS A 162 -22.67 -17.25 34.62
CA LYS A 162 -23.77 -17.71 33.76
C LYS A 162 -24.52 -16.66 32.92
N ASP A 163 -24.06 -15.42 32.83
CA ASP A 163 -24.70 -14.40 32.01
C ASP A 163 -24.20 -14.47 30.56
N SER A 164 -25.11 -14.41 29.58
CA SER A 164 -24.77 -14.40 28.16
C SER A 164 -23.95 -13.15 27.81
N PHE A 165 -22.78 -13.33 27.19
CA PHE A 165 -21.94 -12.22 26.73
C PHE A 165 -22.71 -11.26 25.82
N ASN A 166 -22.72 -9.97 26.17
CA ASN A 166 -23.31 -8.92 25.34
C ASN A 166 -22.18 -8.05 24.77
N HIS A 167 -21.97 -8.14 23.46
CA HIS A 167 -20.89 -7.44 22.76
C HIS A 167 -20.97 -5.92 22.90
N HIS A 168 -22.16 -5.33 22.72
CA HIS A 168 -22.34 -3.88 22.80
C HIS A 168 -22.04 -3.34 24.21
N VAL A 169 -22.52 -4.04 25.25
CA VAL A 169 -22.25 -3.69 26.65
C VAL A 169 -20.75 -3.80 26.93
N HIS A 170 -20.10 -4.85 26.45
CA HIS A 170 -18.66 -5.04 26.59
C HIS A 170 -17.87 -3.89 25.94
N MET A 171 -18.13 -3.57 24.67
CA MET A 171 -17.44 -2.50 23.95
C MET A 171 -17.67 -1.12 24.57
N THR A 172 -18.88 -0.87 25.06
CA THR A 172 -19.20 0.35 25.82
C THR A 172 -18.45 0.39 27.15
N GLY A 173 -18.32 -0.75 27.84
CA GLY A 173 -17.55 -0.90 29.06
C GLY A 173 -16.08 -0.54 28.84
N VAL A 174 -15.43 -1.18 27.86
CA VAL A 174 -14.02 -0.92 27.50
C VAL A 174 -13.77 0.56 27.22
N ARG A 175 -14.63 1.20 26.41
CA ARG A 175 -14.54 2.63 26.10
C ARG A 175 -14.63 3.52 27.35
N LYS A 176 -15.43 3.14 28.34
CA LYS A 176 -15.61 3.92 29.58
C LYS A 176 -14.48 3.72 30.58
N THR A 177 -13.84 2.56 30.56
CA THR A 177 -12.84 2.17 31.57
C THR A 177 -11.40 2.28 31.09
N THR A 178 -11.17 2.39 29.78
CA THR A 178 -9.82 2.61 29.24
C THR A 178 -9.28 3.99 29.61
N LEU A 179 -7.96 4.14 29.49
CA LEU A 179 -7.25 5.37 29.78
C LEU A 179 -7.18 6.24 28.52
N TYR A 180 -7.36 7.54 28.69
CA TYR A 180 -7.18 8.55 27.66
C TYR A 180 -6.15 9.58 28.12
N PRO A 181 -5.41 10.23 27.21
CA PRO A 181 -4.56 11.34 27.56
C PRO A 181 -5.35 12.48 28.20
N GLU A 182 -4.71 13.22 29.11
CA GLU A 182 -5.24 14.49 29.58
C GLU A 182 -5.25 15.51 28.43
N ASP A 183 -6.27 16.36 28.41
CA ASP A 183 -6.38 17.45 27.43
C ASP A 183 -5.49 18.64 27.84
N THR A 184 -4.18 18.37 27.85
CA THR A 184 -3.12 19.33 28.16
C THR A 184 -1.95 19.08 27.21
N PHE A 185 -1.06 20.06 27.09
CA PHE A 185 0.19 19.88 26.34
C PHE A 185 0.96 18.63 26.80
N ASN A 186 1.12 18.45 28.11
CA ASN A 186 1.83 17.31 28.67
C ASN A 186 1.11 15.98 28.39
N GLY A 187 -0.24 15.96 28.45
CA GLY A 187 -1.02 14.76 28.14
C GLY A 187 -0.87 14.33 26.69
N ARG A 188 -0.98 15.28 25.74
CA ARG A 188 -0.73 15.05 24.30
C ARG A 188 0.69 14.56 24.05
N GLN A 189 1.70 15.23 24.59
CA GLN A 189 3.11 14.84 24.41
C GLN A 189 3.37 13.44 24.98
N THR A 190 2.83 13.14 26.16
CA THR A 190 2.97 11.80 26.79
C THR A 190 2.38 10.70 25.90
N TYR A 191 1.27 10.96 25.19
CA TYR A 191 0.72 10.00 24.25
C TYR A 191 1.67 9.72 23.08
N LEU A 192 2.21 10.77 22.45
CA LEU A 192 3.16 10.64 21.35
C LEU A 192 4.44 9.92 21.80
N ASP A 193 4.98 10.26 22.96
CA ASP A 193 6.19 9.64 23.52
C ASP A 193 5.96 8.14 23.77
N ARG A 194 4.79 7.78 24.33
CA ARG A 194 4.43 6.38 24.55
C ARG A 194 4.25 5.63 23.24
N LEU A 195 3.63 6.23 22.23
CA LEU A 195 3.50 5.60 20.91
C LEU A 195 4.88 5.36 20.28
N SER A 196 5.77 6.36 20.34
CA SER A 196 7.14 6.23 19.87
C SER A 196 7.89 5.10 20.60
N GLN A 197 7.72 4.99 21.93
CA GLN A 197 8.31 3.91 22.71
C GLN A 197 7.77 2.53 22.31
N GLU A 198 6.45 2.41 22.09
CA GLU A 198 5.86 1.14 21.64
C GLU A 198 6.35 0.75 20.23
N MET A 199 6.62 1.70 19.34
CA MET A 199 7.23 1.40 18.04
C MET A 199 8.65 0.84 18.17
N VAL A 200 9.49 1.44 19.02
CA VAL A 200 10.82 0.91 19.33
C VAL A 200 10.74 -0.48 19.96
N ASN A 201 9.79 -0.68 20.88
CA ASN A 201 9.59 -1.98 21.54
C ASN A 201 9.12 -3.06 20.56
N ALA A 202 8.16 -2.73 19.68
CA ALA A 202 7.68 -3.63 18.64
C ALA A 202 8.86 -4.02 17.74
N GLN A 203 9.66 -3.06 17.28
CA GLN A 203 10.84 -3.36 16.48
C GLN A 203 11.80 -4.34 17.18
N ALA A 204 12.15 -4.09 18.45
CA ALA A 204 13.06 -4.94 19.20
C ALA A 204 12.54 -6.37 19.41
N ASN A 205 11.24 -6.52 19.67
CA ASN A 205 10.61 -7.83 19.92
C ASN A 205 10.52 -8.71 18.67
N TRP A 206 10.55 -8.10 17.48
CA TRP A 206 10.38 -8.81 16.21
C TRP A 206 11.67 -8.90 15.39
N TYR A 207 12.75 -8.26 15.85
CA TYR A 207 14.06 -8.28 15.20
C TYR A 207 14.57 -9.70 14.94
N ASP A 208 14.51 -10.59 15.94
CA ASP A 208 14.98 -11.98 15.80
C ASP A 208 14.08 -12.85 14.89
N THR A 209 12.91 -12.35 14.48
CA THR A 209 11.99 -13.06 13.57
C THR A 209 12.30 -12.79 12.09
N TYR A 210 13.07 -11.72 11.76
CA TYR A 210 13.27 -11.25 10.39
C TYR A 210 14.76 -10.98 10.10
N ASN A 211 15.26 -11.53 8.99
CA ASN A 211 16.69 -11.48 8.64
C ASN A 211 17.11 -10.16 7.98
N THR A 212 16.18 -9.44 7.34
CA THR A 212 16.45 -8.17 6.64
C THR A 212 15.75 -7.04 7.38
N TYR A 213 16.53 -6.18 8.03
CA TYR A 213 16.02 -4.99 8.71
C TYR A 213 16.87 -3.77 8.37
N SER A 214 16.20 -2.67 8.05
CA SER A 214 16.82 -1.35 8.04
C SER A 214 16.23 -0.52 9.16
N PRO A 215 17.05 -0.06 10.13
CA PRO A 215 16.66 0.93 11.12
C PRO A 215 16.08 2.15 10.41
N SER A 216 14.75 2.27 10.42
CA SER A 216 14.06 3.49 10.01
C SER A 216 13.19 3.92 11.17
N GLU A 217 13.51 5.09 11.71
CA GLU A 217 12.70 5.73 12.74
C GLU A 217 11.48 6.33 12.05
N LEU A 218 10.36 5.62 12.09
CA LEU A 218 9.08 6.20 11.71
C LEU A 218 8.83 7.41 12.63
N SER A 219 8.79 8.60 12.06
CA SER A 219 8.52 9.80 12.84
C SER A 219 7.09 9.80 13.34
N ILE A 220 6.90 10.11 14.62
CA ILE A 220 5.58 10.29 15.24
C ILE A 220 5.33 11.78 15.40
N LEU A 221 4.28 12.27 14.74
CA LEU A 221 3.94 13.69 14.72
C LEU A 221 2.54 13.91 15.28
N GLY A 222 2.36 15.03 15.97
CA GLY A 222 1.04 15.49 16.41
C GLY A 222 0.56 16.64 15.55
N GLU A 223 -0.71 16.64 15.18
CA GLU A 223 -1.36 17.76 14.50
C GLU A 223 -2.69 18.13 15.17
N GLU A 224 -3.09 19.40 15.03
CA GLU A 224 -4.38 19.94 15.46
C GLU A 224 -5.07 20.59 14.23
N GLY A 225 -6.41 20.67 14.25
CA GLY A 225 -7.22 21.20 13.16
C GLY A 225 -7.41 20.23 11.98
N SER A 226 -7.21 18.94 12.20
CA SER A 226 -7.24 17.92 11.15
C SER A 226 -8.63 17.29 10.97
N ASN A 227 -8.98 16.96 9.73
CA ASN A 227 -10.19 16.21 9.42
C ASN A 227 -9.95 14.69 9.33
N ARG A 228 -8.79 14.21 9.77
CA ARG A 228 -8.39 12.80 9.81
C ARG A 228 -8.13 12.38 11.25
N SER A 229 -8.35 11.11 11.57
CA SER A 229 -7.94 10.56 12.87
C SER A 229 -6.43 10.34 12.93
N PHE A 230 -5.89 9.72 11.88
CA PHE A 230 -4.45 9.50 11.69
C PHE A 230 -4.13 9.61 10.21
N HIS A 231 -2.86 9.90 9.91
CA HIS A 231 -2.34 9.89 8.56
C HIS A 231 -0.93 9.29 8.54
N TYR A 232 -0.71 8.30 7.68
CA TYR A 232 0.59 7.69 7.48
C TYR A 232 1.17 8.13 6.14
N SER A 233 2.43 8.56 6.15
CA SER A 233 3.13 9.04 4.96
C SER A 233 4.64 8.79 5.06
N ALA A 234 5.39 9.17 4.03
CA ALA A 234 6.85 9.14 4.07
C ALA A 234 7.44 10.00 5.21
N ASP A 235 6.72 11.05 5.65
CA ASP A 235 7.14 11.94 6.73
C ASP A 235 6.89 11.36 8.12
N GLY A 236 6.12 10.27 8.23
CA GLY A 236 5.78 9.65 9.51
C GLY A 236 4.30 9.28 9.68
N LEU A 237 3.98 8.85 10.89
CA LEU A 237 2.62 8.67 11.38
C LEU A 237 2.19 9.93 12.14
N VAL A 238 1.23 10.65 11.56
CA VAL A 238 0.65 11.86 12.13
C VAL A 238 -0.63 11.51 12.89
N ILE A 239 -0.71 11.97 14.13
CA ILE A 239 -1.80 11.74 15.07
C ILE A 239 -2.59 13.03 15.25
N ASN A 240 -3.92 12.97 15.08
CA ASN A 240 -4.80 14.09 15.40
C ASN A 240 -4.97 14.23 16.92
N LEU A 241 -4.63 15.40 17.46
CA LEU A 241 -4.65 15.73 18.89
C LEU A 241 -5.81 16.66 19.30
N ASP A 242 -6.74 16.95 18.39
CA ASP A 242 -7.91 17.81 18.63
C ASP A 242 -8.83 17.25 19.72
N GLN A 243 -9.02 15.93 19.73
CA GLN A 243 -9.86 15.23 20.69
C GLN A 243 -9.07 14.07 21.32
N VAL A 244 -8.33 14.35 22.40
CA VAL A 244 -7.54 13.30 23.09
C VAL A 244 -8.38 12.13 23.61
N LYS A 245 -9.69 12.32 23.81
CA LYS A 245 -10.64 11.24 24.14
C LYS A 245 -10.88 10.24 23.00
N ASP A 246 -10.35 10.50 21.82
CA ASP A 246 -10.37 9.58 20.69
C ASP A 246 -9.15 8.66 20.64
N LEU A 247 -8.21 8.85 21.55
CA LEU A 247 -6.90 8.20 21.57
C LEU A 247 -6.79 7.23 22.77
N PRO A 248 -7.55 6.12 22.80
CA PRO A 248 -7.50 5.19 23.91
C PRO A 248 -6.11 4.54 24.04
N ALA A 249 -5.58 4.46 25.25
CA ALA A 249 -4.23 3.97 25.48
C ALA A 249 -4.01 2.49 25.11
N PHE A 250 -5.07 1.68 25.05
CA PHE A 250 -4.98 0.25 24.72
C PHE A 250 -4.47 0.02 23.28
N GLU A 251 -4.66 0.98 22.37
CA GLU A 251 -4.34 0.78 20.95
C GLU A 251 -2.88 1.08 20.61
N LEU A 252 -2.09 1.65 21.53
CA LEU A 252 -0.73 2.11 21.24
C LEU A 252 0.14 1.01 20.64
N LYS A 253 0.04 -0.21 21.20
CA LYS A 253 0.72 -1.39 20.68
C LYS A 253 0.19 -1.84 19.32
N CYS A 254 -1.11 -1.68 19.09
CA CYS A 254 -1.74 -2.00 17.81
C CYS A 254 -1.23 -1.05 16.72
N LEU A 255 -1.20 0.26 17.00
CA LEU A 255 -0.66 1.27 16.09
C LEU A 255 0.83 1.02 15.80
N ALA A 256 1.62 0.68 16.83
CA ALA A 256 3.02 0.34 16.69
C ALA A 256 3.25 -0.90 15.80
N ALA A 257 2.50 -1.98 16.03
CA ALA A 257 2.59 -3.19 15.22
C ALA A 257 2.08 -3.00 13.78
N PHE A 258 1.04 -2.18 13.59
CA PHE A 258 0.40 -1.97 12.29
C PHE A 258 1.19 -1.01 11.41
N TYR A 259 1.54 0.18 11.90
CA TYR A 259 2.25 1.20 11.11
C TYR A 259 3.77 1.06 11.18
N GLY A 260 4.28 0.63 12.33
CA GLY A 260 5.71 0.39 12.53
C GLY A 260 6.14 -0.98 12.00
N PHE A 261 7.32 -1.43 12.43
CA PHE A 261 7.83 -2.77 12.11
C PHE A 261 7.25 -3.80 13.12
N PRO A 262 6.76 -4.97 12.68
CA PRO A 262 6.88 -5.56 11.34
C PRO A 262 5.68 -5.35 10.41
N GLY A 263 4.79 -4.41 10.69
CA GLY A 263 3.66 -4.05 9.82
C GLY A 263 4.10 -3.24 8.59
N LEU A 264 3.50 -2.06 8.40
CA LEU A 264 3.65 -1.25 7.20
C LEU A 264 5.10 -0.80 6.94
N GLN A 265 5.87 -0.52 8.01
CA GLN A 265 7.29 -0.16 7.92
C GLN A 265 8.15 -1.24 7.27
N SER A 266 7.69 -2.49 7.21
CA SER A 266 8.41 -3.57 6.53
C SER A 266 8.58 -3.34 5.03
N PHE A 267 7.76 -2.47 4.42
CA PHE A 267 7.82 -2.15 3.01
C PHE A 267 8.24 -0.71 2.70
N ILE A 268 8.57 0.12 3.70
CA ILE A 268 9.13 1.45 3.39
C ILE A 268 10.50 1.22 2.72
N PRO A 269 10.67 1.55 1.43
CA PRO A 269 11.81 1.07 0.68
C PRO A 269 13.01 2.02 0.77
N HIS A 270 14.19 1.44 0.51
CA HIS A 270 15.33 2.12 -0.09
C HIS A 270 14.96 2.55 -1.53
N PRO A 271 15.70 3.44 -2.19
CA PRO A 271 15.53 3.66 -3.64
C PRO A 271 15.75 2.34 -4.39
N GLU A 272 14.65 1.67 -4.73
CA GLU A 272 14.65 0.40 -5.44
C GLU A 272 14.61 0.67 -6.95
N ASP A 273 15.53 0.04 -7.69
CA ASP A 273 15.48 -0.08 -9.15
C ASP A 273 14.32 -1.02 -9.58
N SER A 274 13.08 -0.73 -9.18
CA SER A 274 11.87 -1.47 -9.54
C SER A 274 10.60 -0.61 -9.64
N LEU A 275 9.68 -0.97 -10.53
CA LEU A 275 8.38 -0.32 -10.69
C LEU A 275 7.40 -0.57 -9.53
N ARG A 276 7.67 -1.55 -8.67
CA ARG A 276 6.84 -1.84 -7.48
C ARG A 276 6.66 -0.64 -6.55
N SER A 277 7.63 0.28 -6.55
CA SER A 277 7.59 1.53 -5.77
C SER A 277 6.47 2.50 -6.19
N PHE A 278 5.91 2.33 -7.40
CA PHE A 278 4.82 3.15 -7.91
C PHE A 278 3.43 2.52 -7.75
N LEU A 279 3.37 1.27 -7.28
CA LEU A 279 2.10 0.56 -7.14
C LEU A 279 1.33 1.03 -5.91
N ASN A 280 0.07 1.44 -6.11
CA ASN A 280 -0.87 1.68 -5.02
C ASN A 280 -1.67 0.41 -4.71
N LEU A 281 -1.14 -0.43 -3.83
CA LEU A 281 -1.71 -1.71 -3.44
C LEU A 281 -2.00 -1.77 -1.92
N PRO A 282 -3.09 -1.15 -1.43
CA PRO A 282 -3.50 -1.27 -0.02
C PRO A 282 -3.73 -2.71 0.43
N ALA A 283 -4.21 -3.61 -0.45
CA ALA A 283 -4.31 -5.02 -0.10
C ALA A 283 -2.95 -5.66 0.22
N TYR A 284 -1.88 -5.26 -0.47
CA TYR A 284 -0.57 -5.77 -0.13
C TYR A 284 -0.04 -5.11 1.15
N THR A 285 -0.02 -3.77 1.17
CA THR A 285 0.66 -3.00 2.22
C THR A 285 -0.11 -3.00 3.54
N LEU A 286 -1.34 -2.50 3.55
CA LEU A 286 -2.19 -2.48 4.74
C LEU A 286 -2.73 -3.88 5.07
N GLY A 287 -2.95 -4.72 4.07
CA GLY A 287 -3.35 -6.12 4.30
C GLY A 287 -2.27 -6.91 5.03
N TRP A 288 -0.99 -6.71 4.66
CA TRP A 288 0.14 -7.27 5.43
C TRP A 288 0.16 -6.77 6.86
N ALA A 289 0.01 -5.46 7.08
CA ALA A 289 -0.05 -4.89 8.43
C ALA A 289 -1.20 -5.49 9.25
N GLY A 290 -2.35 -5.76 8.62
CA GLY A 290 -3.48 -6.45 9.25
C GLY A 290 -3.21 -7.93 9.54
N TYR A 291 -2.47 -8.63 8.67
CA TYR A 291 -2.03 -10.01 8.88
C TYR A 291 -1.04 -10.09 10.07
N ILE A 292 -0.07 -9.17 10.09
CA ILE A 292 0.90 -9.05 11.17
C ILE A 292 0.24 -8.73 12.51
N LEU A 293 -0.79 -7.88 12.53
CA LEU A 293 -1.53 -7.57 13.74
C LEU A 293 -2.11 -8.85 14.39
N ASP A 294 -2.65 -9.78 13.60
CA ASP A 294 -3.18 -11.06 14.09
C ASP A 294 -2.07 -11.98 14.61
N GLU A 295 -0.93 -12.04 13.92
CA GLU A 295 0.27 -12.78 14.36
C GLU A 295 0.80 -12.24 15.69
N VAL A 296 0.88 -10.90 15.82
CA VAL A 296 1.34 -10.22 17.03
C VAL A 296 0.38 -10.44 18.18
N GLY A 297 -0.93 -10.24 17.96
CA GLY A 297 -1.95 -10.46 18.97
C GLY A 297 -2.06 -11.90 19.45
N THR A 298 -1.61 -12.87 18.64
CA THR A 298 -1.52 -14.28 19.05
C THR A 298 -0.33 -14.52 20.00
N ARG A 299 0.77 -13.77 19.86
CA ARG A 299 1.96 -13.87 20.72
C ARG A 299 1.85 -13.03 21.99
N ASP A 300 1.25 -11.84 21.93
CA ASP A 300 1.05 -10.96 23.10
C ASP A 300 -0.21 -11.34 23.87
N LEU A 301 -0.12 -12.45 24.61
CA LEU A 301 -1.24 -13.03 25.37
C LEU A 301 -1.84 -12.04 26.40
N GLY A 302 -1.06 -11.08 26.89
CA GLY A 302 -1.51 -10.09 27.87
C GLY A 302 -2.40 -9.00 27.29
N ASN A 303 -2.30 -8.73 25.98
CA ASN A 303 -3.01 -7.63 25.31
C ASN A 303 -3.89 -8.15 24.15
N LYS A 304 -4.16 -9.46 24.08
CA LYS A 304 -4.89 -10.09 22.98
C LYS A 304 -6.25 -9.43 22.67
N LEU A 305 -6.97 -8.99 23.71
CA LEU A 305 -8.24 -8.27 23.53
C LEU A 305 -8.05 -6.93 22.82
N ASP A 306 -6.98 -6.19 23.10
CA ASP A 306 -6.70 -4.89 22.49
C ASP A 306 -6.47 -5.03 20.98
N TYR A 307 -5.68 -6.03 20.58
CA TYR A 307 -5.48 -6.38 19.17
C TYR A 307 -6.79 -6.77 18.48
N LEU A 308 -7.66 -7.53 19.16
CA LEU A 308 -8.98 -7.88 18.61
C LEU A 308 -9.90 -6.66 18.47
N TYR A 309 -9.84 -5.68 19.39
CA TYR A 309 -10.62 -4.44 19.26
C TYR A 309 -10.16 -3.60 18.06
N PHE A 310 -8.85 -3.53 17.83
CA PHE A 310 -8.30 -2.85 16.66
C PHE A 310 -8.62 -3.60 15.36
N ALA A 311 -8.45 -4.92 15.32
CA ALA A 311 -8.83 -5.75 14.17
C ALA A 311 -10.34 -5.62 13.87
N ARG A 312 -11.19 -5.59 14.90
CA ARG A 312 -12.64 -5.38 14.75
C ARG A 312 -12.95 -4.02 14.13
N LEU A 313 -12.26 -2.95 14.55
CA LEU A 313 -12.38 -1.63 13.93
C LEU A 313 -12.03 -1.70 12.44
N GLN A 314 -10.85 -2.23 12.10
CA GLN A 314 -10.41 -2.33 10.70
C GLN A 314 -11.40 -3.10 9.82
N SER A 315 -11.91 -4.23 10.33
CA SER A 315 -12.93 -5.01 9.60
C SER A 315 -14.26 -4.31 9.48
N SER A 316 -14.61 -3.45 10.45
CA SER A 316 -15.83 -2.65 10.37
C SER A 316 -15.69 -1.49 9.37
N MET A 317 -14.50 -0.89 9.27
CA MET A 317 -14.19 0.12 8.25
C MET A 317 -14.26 -0.47 6.84
N ALA A 318 -13.76 -1.69 6.65
CA ALA A 318 -13.84 -2.41 5.38
C ALA A 318 -15.28 -2.78 4.99
N LEU A 319 -16.11 -3.19 5.96
CA LEU A 319 -17.54 -3.40 5.70
C LEU A 319 -18.25 -2.09 5.34
N ALA A 320 -17.96 -1.00 6.08
CA ALA A 320 -18.53 0.31 5.78
C ALA A 320 -18.14 0.81 4.39
N ASP A 321 -16.89 0.58 3.96
CA ASP A 321 -16.42 0.90 2.61
C ASP A 321 -17.28 0.24 1.52
N LEU A 322 -17.55 -1.07 1.65
CA LEU A 322 -18.49 -1.76 0.74
C LEU A 322 -19.90 -1.16 0.80
N LYS A 323 -20.43 -0.93 2.00
CA LYS A 323 -21.84 -0.56 2.19
C LYS A 323 -22.14 0.88 1.80
N LEU A 324 -21.20 1.79 2.01
CA LEU A 324 -21.34 3.19 1.59
C LEU A 324 -21.27 3.31 0.07
N HIS A 325 -20.34 2.62 -0.59
CA HIS A 325 -20.15 2.72 -2.04
C HIS A 325 -21.06 1.77 -2.85
N SER A 326 -21.95 1.04 -2.18
CA SER A 326 -23.06 0.31 -2.81
C SER A 326 -24.43 0.87 -2.42
N ASP A 327 -24.46 2.08 -1.84
CA ASP A 327 -25.67 2.79 -1.39
C ASP A 327 -26.56 1.97 -0.42
N GLN A 328 -25.96 1.04 0.32
CA GLN A 328 -26.68 0.19 1.28
C GLN A 328 -26.76 0.82 2.67
N TRP A 329 -25.75 1.62 3.05
CA TRP A 329 -25.73 2.36 4.31
C TRP A 329 -25.59 3.86 4.06
N SER A 330 -26.26 4.65 4.90
CA SER A 330 -25.91 6.03 5.14
C SER A 330 -24.68 6.14 6.06
N ILE A 331 -24.06 7.33 6.09
CA ILE A 331 -22.94 7.60 7.00
C ILE A 331 -23.37 7.44 8.46
N ASP A 332 -24.57 7.89 8.83
CA ASP A 332 -25.06 7.76 10.20
C ASP A 332 -25.26 6.30 10.61
N GLU A 333 -25.71 5.43 9.69
CA GLU A 333 -25.80 3.99 9.92
C GLU A 333 -24.42 3.36 10.11
N ALA A 334 -23.43 3.77 9.29
CA ALA A 334 -22.05 3.31 9.44
C ALA A 334 -21.45 3.77 10.78
N VAL A 335 -21.60 5.05 11.15
CA VAL A 335 -21.13 5.60 12.44
C VAL A 335 -21.74 4.82 13.59
N LYS A 336 -23.07 4.63 13.56
CA LYS A 336 -23.81 3.90 14.59
C LYS A 336 -23.32 2.46 14.71
N TYR A 337 -23.27 1.73 13.60
CA TYR A 337 -22.83 0.33 13.56
C TYR A 337 -21.43 0.17 14.17
N ILE A 338 -20.45 0.96 13.74
CA ILE A 338 -19.07 0.82 14.21
C ILE A 338 -18.96 1.25 15.68
N THR A 339 -19.65 2.33 16.08
CA THR A 339 -19.64 2.80 17.47
C THR A 339 -20.29 1.79 18.42
N GLU A 340 -21.32 1.08 17.99
CA GLU A 340 -21.99 0.06 18.83
C GLU A 340 -21.16 -1.22 18.97
N ASN A 341 -20.29 -1.51 18.00
CA ASN A 341 -19.53 -2.77 17.92
C ASN A 341 -18.04 -2.64 18.25
N THR A 342 -17.56 -1.45 18.58
CA THR A 342 -16.15 -1.19 18.91
C THR A 342 -16.03 -0.26 20.13
N PRO A 343 -14.87 -0.22 20.80
CA PRO A 343 -14.67 0.65 21.96
C PRO A 343 -14.26 2.09 21.56
N TYR A 344 -14.40 2.48 20.29
CA TYR A 344 -14.01 3.81 19.80
C TYR A 344 -15.18 4.82 19.89
N THR A 345 -14.83 6.11 19.93
CA THR A 345 -15.79 7.21 20.01
C THR A 345 -16.47 7.46 18.68
N SER A 346 -17.71 7.93 18.69
CA SER A 346 -18.41 8.32 17.46
C SER A 346 -17.71 9.44 16.70
N HIS A 347 -17.05 10.37 17.42
CA HIS A 347 -16.26 11.44 16.81
C HIS A 347 -15.13 10.87 15.96
N ARG A 348 -14.29 9.99 16.52
CA ARG A 348 -13.24 9.31 15.77
C ARG A 348 -13.76 8.52 14.58
N ILE A 349 -14.82 7.74 14.78
CA ILE A 349 -15.43 6.95 13.70
C ILE A 349 -15.91 7.85 12.57
N THR A 350 -16.46 9.02 12.87
CA THR A 350 -16.89 10.00 11.86
C THR A 350 -15.70 10.51 11.03
N LEU A 351 -14.58 10.86 11.67
CA LEU A 351 -13.35 11.25 10.95
C LEU A 351 -12.83 10.13 10.05
N MET A 352 -12.85 8.89 10.55
CA MET A 352 -12.40 7.73 9.77
C MET A 352 -13.32 7.43 8.59
N LEU A 353 -14.64 7.53 8.75
CA LEU A 353 -15.60 7.33 7.66
C LEU A 353 -15.52 8.44 6.61
N GLY A 354 -15.15 9.66 7.00
CA GLY A 354 -14.83 10.71 6.04
C GLY A 354 -13.69 10.33 5.09
N GLN A 355 -12.71 9.53 5.55
CA GLN A 355 -11.66 8.97 4.68
C GLN A 355 -12.18 7.82 3.81
N VAL A 356 -13.08 6.98 4.33
CA VAL A 356 -13.74 5.93 3.53
C VAL A 356 -14.46 6.54 2.34
N GLN A 357 -15.29 7.57 2.56
CA GLN A 357 -16.04 8.23 1.48
C GLN A 357 -15.14 8.83 0.38
N GLN A 358 -13.94 9.29 0.75
CA GLN A 358 -12.99 9.89 -0.19
C GLN A 358 -12.17 8.85 -0.95
N ASN A 359 -12.09 7.61 -0.46
CA ASN A 359 -11.22 6.57 -1.00
C ASN A 359 -11.98 5.25 -1.17
N PRO A 360 -12.86 5.14 -2.19
CA PRO A 360 -13.65 3.95 -2.43
C PRO A 360 -12.78 2.69 -2.60
N GLY A 361 -13.09 1.65 -1.84
CA GLY A 361 -12.46 0.33 -1.94
C GLY A 361 -11.11 0.21 -1.24
N TYR A 362 -10.57 1.29 -0.69
CA TYR A 362 -9.26 1.30 -0.03
C TYR A 362 -9.21 0.43 1.22
N TYR A 363 -10.25 0.48 2.07
CA TYR A 363 -10.31 -0.30 3.30
C TYR A 363 -10.78 -1.73 3.05
N ALA A 364 -11.72 -1.91 2.11
CA ALA A 364 -12.17 -3.23 1.69
C ALA A 364 -11.04 -4.04 1.04
N SER A 365 -10.25 -3.44 0.15
CA SER A 365 -9.08 -4.09 -0.46
C SER A 365 -8.01 -4.42 0.59
N ALA A 366 -7.70 -3.51 1.52
CA ALA A 366 -6.78 -3.78 2.63
C ALA A 366 -7.19 -5.04 3.42
N LEU A 367 -8.46 -5.17 3.79
CA LEU A 367 -8.93 -6.37 4.49
C LEU A 367 -8.88 -7.62 3.59
N GLY A 368 -9.21 -7.52 2.31
CA GLY A 368 -9.06 -8.66 1.40
C GLY A 368 -7.62 -9.16 1.32
N GLY A 369 -6.67 -8.23 1.30
CA GLY A 369 -5.25 -8.52 1.37
C GLY A 369 -4.81 -9.24 2.65
N LYS A 370 -5.28 -8.77 3.83
CA LYS A 370 -5.07 -9.49 5.11
C LYS A 370 -5.51 -10.94 5.00
N LEU A 371 -6.73 -11.17 4.50
CA LEU A 371 -7.28 -12.50 4.36
C LEU A 371 -6.50 -13.35 3.35
N LYS A 372 -6.02 -12.75 2.26
CA LYS A 372 -5.19 -13.44 1.28
C LYS A 372 -3.83 -13.84 1.88
N PHE A 373 -3.16 -12.99 2.66
CA PHE A 373 -1.92 -13.39 3.34
C PHE A 373 -2.14 -14.56 4.31
N SER A 374 -3.24 -14.55 5.07
CA SER A 374 -3.60 -15.69 5.94
C SER A 374 -3.84 -16.98 5.15
N GLU A 375 -4.47 -16.90 3.97
CA GLU A 375 -4.66 -18.03 3.05
C GLU A 375 -3.32 -18.56 2.52
N LEU A 376 -2.45 -17.66 2.04
CA LEU A 376 -1.12 -18.00 1.54
C LEU A 376 -0.26 -18.65 2.63
N LYS A 377 -0.31 -18.12 3.86
CA LYS A 377 0.36 -18.74 5.02
C LYS A 377 -0.16 -20.15 5.28
N SER A 378 -1.48 -20.34 5.22
CA SER A 378 -2.10 -21.66 5.42
C SER A 378 -1.71 -22.66 4.32
N ARG A 379 -1.68 -22.23 3.05
CA ARG A 379 -1.19 -23.03 1.92
C ARG A 379 0.29 -23.41 2.09
N CYS A 380 1.12 -22.45 2.44
CA CYS A 380 2.53 -22.63 2.75
C CYS A 380 2.76 -23.68 3.87
N LEU A 381 1.96 -23.65 4.93
CA LEU A 381 2.00 -24.66 6.01
C LEU A 381 1.59 -26.06 5.54
N ALA A 382 0.65 -26.15 4.58
CA ALA A 382 0.20 -27.43 4.03
C ALA A 382 1.22 -28.05 3.06
N GLU A 383 1.96 -27.24 2.30
CA GLU A 383 2.95 -27.70 1.31
C GLU A 383 4.29 -28.15 1.92
N GLY A 384 4.65 -27.71 3.13
CA GLY A 384 5.74 -28.30 3.94
C GLY A 384 6.81 -27.33 4.48
N LYS A 385 7.79 -27.89 5.19
CA LYS A 385 8.70 -27.17 6.12
C LYS A 385 9.57 -26.07 5.52
N SER A 386 9.92 -26.12 4.23
CA SER A 386 10.79 -25.11 3.61
C SER A 386 10.11 -23.75 3.47
N CYS A 387 8.78 -23.72 3.30
CA CYS A 387 8.04 -22.47 3.21
C CYS A 387 7.78 -21.83 4.59
N GLN A 388 7.62 -22.66 5.64
CA GLN A 388 7.18 -22.20 6.96
C GLN A 388 8.16 -21.26 7.67
N ALA A 389 9.47 -21.55 7.62
CA ALA A 389 10.48 -20.79 8.37
C ALA A 389 10.63 -19.36 7.86
N ASP A 390 10.43 -19.16 6.55
CA ASP A 390 10.79 -17.91 5.87
C ASP A 390 9.60 -17.21 5.20
N PHE A 391 8.37 -17.70 5.30
CA PHE A 391 7.22 -17.10 4.58
C PHE A 391 7.17 -15.58 4.74
N ASN A 392 7.21 -15.09 5.99
CA ASN A 392 7.08 -13.67 6.26
C ASN A 392 8.27 -12.88 5.68
N GLN A 393 9.48 -13.45 5.70
CA GLN A 393 10.67 -12.84 5.09
C GLN A 393 10.56 -12.81 3.57
N GLN A 394 10.07 -13.89 2.95
CA GLN A 394 9.85 -13.94 1.50
C GLN A 394 8.85 -12.87 1.04
N ILE A 395 7.78 -12.64 1.79
CA ILE A 395 6.83 -11.54 1.51
C ILE A 395 7.55 -10.18 1.57
N ILE A 396 8.31 -9.93 2.64
CA ILE A 396 9.06 -8.67 2.81
C ILE A 396 10.05 -8.44 1.67
N ASP A 397 10.81 -9.47 1.29
CA ASP A 397 11.83 -9.38 0.24
C ASP A 397 11.23 -9.07 -1.15
N GLN A 398 9.99 -9.51 -1.40
CA GLN A 398 9.29 -9.17 -2.65
C GLN A 398 8.71 -7.75 -2.64
N GLY A 399 8.24 -7.27 -1.48
CA GLY A 399 7.56 -5.99 -1.38
C GLY A 399 6.26 -5.92 -2.21
N PRO A 400 5.62 -4.75 -2.30
CA PRO A 400 4.27 -4.62 -2.85
C PRO A 400 4.18 -4.98 -4.34
N ILE A 401 3.56 -6.11 -4.64
CA ILE A 401 3.34 -6.61 -6.02
C ILE A 401 1.96 -7.26 -6.13
N PRO A 402 1.39 -7.42 -7.34
CA PRO A 402 0.12 -8.13 -7.49
C PRO A 402 0.19 -9.55 -6.91
N PHE A 403 -0.88 -10.00 -6.26
CA PHE A 403 -0.91 -11.31 -5.57
C PHE A 403 -0.63 -12.48 -6.51
N GLU A 404 -1.06 -12.41 -7.77
CA GLU A 404 -0.73 -13.44 -8.77
C GLU A 404 0.79 -13.54 -9.00
N VAL A 405 1.48 -12.40 -9.09
CA VAL A 405 2.94 -12.35 -9.26
C VAL A 405 3.63 -12.88 -8.00
N LEU A 406 3.14 -12.48 -6.82
CA LEU A 406 3.65 -12.96 -5.54
C LEU A 406 3.54 -14.49 -5.44
N GLU A 407 2.38 -15.06 -5.75
CA GLU A 407 2.14 -16.50 -5.68
C GLU A 407 3.12 -17.30 -6.55
N ARG A 408 3.43 -16.83 -7.77
CA ARG A 408 4.41 -17.47 -8.67
C ARG A 408 5.86 -17.41 -8.17
N LEU A 409 6.17 -16.50 -7.24
CA LEU A 409 7.51 -16.33 -6.68
C LEU A 409 7.72 -17.19 -5.43
N ILE A 410 6.64 -17.47 -4.69
CA ILE A 410 6.70 -18.19 -3.40
C ILE A 410 6.22 -19.65 -3.48
N PHE A 411 5.50 -20.03 -4.54
CA PHE A 411 5.03 -21.39 -4.84
C PHE A 411 5.39 -21.78 -6.28
#